data_AF-A0A2N2RD65-F1
#
_entry.id   AF-A0A2N2RD65-F1
#
_cell.length_a   1.000
_cell.length_b   1.000
_cell.length_c   1.000
_cell.angle_alpha   90.00
_cell.angle_beta   90.00
_cell.angle_gamma   90.00
#
_symmetry.space_group_name_H-M   'P 1'
#
loop_
_entity.id
_entity.type
_entity.pdbx_description
1 polymer ?
#
loop_
_entity_poly.entity_id
_entity_poly.type
_entity_poly.pdbx_seq_one_letter_code
_entity_poly.pdbx_strand_id
1 'polypeptide(L)' 'MPHTHAHTKAEAIHEALEVFENAHHHEPDAHEKARLVSDTIKEWEHEEVEALHSGDTAA' A
#
# COMPACT_ATOMS: atom_id res chain seq x y z
N MET A 1 5.38 -2.62 15.81
CA MET A 1 4.86 -1.34 15.28
C MET A 1 3.54 -1.67 14.63
N PRO A 2 2.44 -0.96 14.91
CA PRO A 2 1.20 -1.17 14.15
C PRO A 2 1.49 -0.77 12.71
N HIS A 3 0.99 -1.55 11.75
CA HIS A 3 1.18 -1.33 10.31
C HIS A 3 0.97 0.16 9.99
N THR A 4 2.00 0.80 9.43
CA THR A 4 1.94 2.19 8.96
C THR A 4 0.99 2.34 7.77
N HIS A 5 0.70 1.22 7.09
CA HIS A 5 -0.28 1.10 6.03
C HIS A 5 -1.49 0.30 6.51
N ALA A 6 -2.63 0.47 5.82
CA ALA A 6 -3.88 -0.19 6.16
C ALA A 6 -3.76 -1.72 6.37
N HIS A 7 -4.65 -2.27 7.20
CA HIS A 7 -4.58 -3.65 7.70
C HIS A 7 -4.65 -4.73 6.60
N THR A 8 -5.15 -4.38 5.42
CA THR A 8 -5.22 -5.28 4.27
C THR A 8 -4.70 -4.62 3.00
N LYS A 9 -4.19 -5.42 2.05
CA LYS A 9 -3.80 -4.96 0.70
C LYS A 9 -4.91 -4.13 0.03
N ALA A 10 -6.16 -4.55 0.18
CA ALA A 10 -7.31 -3.89 -0.44
C ALA A 10 -7.55 -2.49 0.14
N GLU A 11 -7.45 -2.34 1.46
CA GLU A 11 -7.55 -1.03 2.10
C GLU A 11 -6.38 -0.13 1.73
N ALA A 12 -5.16 -0.66 1.64
CA ALA A 12 -3.99 0.12 1.23
C ALA A 12 -4.15 0.64 -0.21
N ILE A 13 -4.69 -0.19 -1.12
CA ILE A 13 -5.02 0.24 -2.48
C ILE A 13 -6.10 1.33 -2.48
N HIS A 14 -7.16 1.19 -1.70
CA HIS A 14 -8.22 2.20 -1.64
C HIS A 14 -7.69 3.53 -1.10
N GLU A 15 -6.89 3.51 -0.03
CA GLU A 15 -6.25 4.70 0.52
C GLU A 15 -5.34 5.38 -0.51
N ALA A 16 -4.53 4.63 -1.25
CA ALA A 16 -3.66 5.17 -2.29
C ALA A 16 -4.45 5.86 -3.42
N LEU A 17 -5.61 5.31 -3.79
CA LEU A 17 -6.49 5.91 -4.78
C LEU A 17 -7.15 7.20 -4.24
N GLU A 18 -7.64 7.19 -3.00
CA GLU A 18 -8.22 8.38 -2.36
C GLU A 18 -7.18 9.51 -2.23
N VAL A 19 -5.94 9.18 -1.85
CA VAL A 19 -4.83 10.14 -1.77
C VAL A 19 -4.53 10.74 -3.14
N PHE A 20 -4.51 9.92 -4.19
CA PHE A 20 -4.31 10.40 -5.56
C PHE A 20 -5.43 11.35 -5.98
N GLU A 21 -6.69 10.95 -5.82
CA GLU A 21 -7.85 11.76 -6.20
C GLU A 21 -7.88 13.09 -5.44
N ASN A 22 -7.56 13.07 -4.15
CA ASN A 22 -7.50 14.28 -3.34
C ASN A 22 -6.34 15.20 -3.75
N ALA A 23 -5.19 14.64 -4.14
CA ALA A 23 -4.01 15.41 -4.54
C ALA A 23 -4.10 15.96 -5.98
N HIS A 24 -4.71 15.21 -6.90
CA HIS A 24 -4.76 15.52 -8.33
C HIS A 24 -6.11 16.09 -8.78
N HIS A 25 -7.14 16.03 -7.92
CA HIS A 25 -8.50 16.49 -8.19
C HIS A 25 -9.16 15.82 -9.42
N HIS A 26 -8.74 14.61 -9.76
CA HIS A 26 -9.37 13.76 -10.78
C HIS A 26 -9.23 12.28 -10.43
N GLU A 27 -10.12 11.46 -10.98
CA GLU A 27 -9.99 10.00 -10.92
C GLU A 27 -8.79 9.55 -11.77
N PRO A 28 -7.98 8.59 -11.29
CA PRO A 28 -6.85 8.09 -12.05
C PRO A 28 -7.31 7.37 -13.30
N ASP A 29 -6.60 7.59 -14.41
CA ASP A 29 -6.83 6.82 -15.63
C ASP A 29 -6.41 5.35 -15.47
N ALA A 30 -6.68 4.53 -16.47
CA ALA A 30 -6.38 3.09 -16.40
C ALA A 30 -4.90 2.78 -16.15
N HIS A 31 -3.99 3.55 -16.73
CA HIS A 31 -2.54 3.35 -16.57
C HIS A 31 -2.05 3.90 -15.23
N GLU A 32 -2.53 5.07 -14.82
CA GLU A 32 -2.24 5.67 -13.52
C GLU A 32 -2.71 4.74 -12.39
N LYS A 33 -3.94 4.24 -12.49
CA LYS A 33 -4.51 3.27 -11.54
C LYS A 33 -3.69 1.98 -11.49
N ALA A 34 -3.31 1.43 -12.65
CA ALA A 34 -2.49 0.22 -12.69
C ALA A 34 -1.13 0.43 -12.02
N ARG A 35 -0.51 1.60 -12.24
CA ARG A 35 0.76 1.95 -11.60
C ARG A 35 0.60 2.10 -10.08
N LEU A 36 -0.38 2.89 -9.63
CA LEU A 36 -0.69 3.08 -8.21
C LEU A 36 -0.92 1.75 -7.51
N VAL A 37 -1.79 0.90 -8.05
CA VAL A 37 -2.08 -0.43 -7.48
C VAL A 37 -0.82 -1.29 -7.40
N SER A 38 0.00 -1.31 -8.46
CA SER A 38 1.23 -2.10 -8.46
C SER A 38 2.25 -1.60 -7.45
N ASP A 39 2.44 -0.28 -7.35
CA ASP A 39 3.40 0.34 -6.43
C ASP A 39 2.95 0.10 -4.97
N THR A 40 1.66 0.31 -4.67
CA THR A 40 1.08 0.07 -3.35
C THR A 40 1.14 -1.40 -2.93
N ILE A 41 0.85 -2.35 -3.82
CA ILE A 41 0.97 -3.79 -3.51
C ILE A 41 2.43 -4.13 -3.17
N LYS A 42 3.38 -3.62 -3.95
CA LYS A 42 4.81 -3.90 -3.75
C LYS A 42 5.30 -3.37 -2.40
N GLU A 43 4.86 -2.18 -2.02
CA GLU A 43 5.18 -1.58 -0.72
C GLU A 43 4.55 -2.40 0.42
N TRP A 44 3.26 -2.68 0.36
CA TRP A 44 2.56 -3.46 1.38
C TRP A 44 3.17 -4.86 1.56
N GLU A 45 3.52 -5.55 0.48
CA GLU A 45 4.16 -6.87 0.55
C GLU A 45 5.55 -6.80 1.19
N HIS A 46 6.31 -5.73 0.92
CA HIS A 46 7.60 -5.52 1.55
C HIS A 46 7.45 -5.34 3.06
N GLU A 47 6.50 -4.52 3.49
CA GLU A 47 6.23 -4.29 4.91
C GLU A 47 5.77 -5.55 5.65
N GLU A 48 4.91 -6.38 5.04
CA GLU A 48 4.51 -7.65 5.66
C GLU A 48 5.68 -8.63 5.78
N VAL A 49 6.54 -8.70 4.76
CA VAL A 49 7.76 -9.52 4.81
C VAL A 49 8.69 -9.03 5.92
N GLU A 50 8.90 -7.72 6.03
CA GLU A 50 9.70 -7.13 7.11
C GLU A 50 9.09 -7.39 8.49
N ALA A 51 7.76 -7.33 8.63
CA ALA A 51 7.06 -7.64 9.87
C ALA A 51 7.26 -9.10 10.29
N LEU A 52 7.20 -10.04 9.34
CA LEU A 52 7.47 -11.46 9.59
C LEU A 52 8.94 -11.69 9.99
N HIS A 53 9.89 -11.07 9.28
CA HIS A 53 11.33 -11.24 9.54
C HIS A 53 11.79 -10.57 10.86
N SER A 54 11.15 -9.47 11.24
CA SER A 54 11.39 -8.79 12.53
C SER A 54 10.87 -9.61 13.71
N GLY A 55 9.82 -10.43 13.51
CA GLY A 55 9.35 -11.39 14.49
C GLY A 55 10.30 -12.56 14.71
N ASP A 56 10.94 -13.05 13.64
CA ASP A 56 11.89 -14.18 13.69
C ASP A 56 13.26 -13.80 14.27
N THR A 57 13.64 -12.52 14.24
CA THR A 57 14.94 -12.06 14.79
C THR A 57 14.94 -11.96 16.33
N ALA A 58 13.79 -12.16 16.98
CA ALA A 58 13.63 -12.06 18.45
C ALA A 58 13.57 -13.41 19.19
N ALA A 59 14.02 -14.52 18.59
CA ALA A 59 14.01 -15.86 19.20
C ALA A 59 15.42 -16.43 19.44
#